data_AF-A0A2R6MF20-F1
#
_entry.id   AF-A0A2R6MF20-F1
#
_cell.length_a   1.000
_cell.length_b   1.000
_cell.length_c   1.000
_cell.angle_alpha   90.00
_cell.angle_beta   90.00
_cell.angle_gamma   90.00
#
_symmetry.space_group_name_H-M   'P 1'
#
loop_
_entity.id
_entity.type
_entity.pdbx_description
1 polymer ?
#
loop_
_entity_poly.entity_id
_entity_poly.type
_entity_poly.pdbx_seq_one_letter_code
_entity_poly.pdbx_strand_id
1 'polypeptide(L)'
;MNATKISRLIVALGGALVGTGYMLPWGTVDPRHEGPVIDVKFWRQDTGFESEYLLADALTLLPLVIAVLLMATYPRSRLTRAVTALSGVFYIGLPIRYAATVPMHYTVASGVYLVSIGGVLLLFGAVAGLVRSES
;
A
#
# COMPACT_ATOMS: atom_id res chain seq x y z
N MET A 1 7.37 1.79 -27.16
CA MET A 1 7.38 2.56 -25.88
C MET A 1 8.58 2.10 -25.04
N ASN A 2 9.43 3.01 -24.55
CA ASN A 2 10.66 2.62 -23.84
C ASN A 2 10.35 1.86 -22.54
N ALA A 3 11.03 0.75 -22.27
CA ALA A 3 10.79 -0.11 -21.11
C ALA A 3 10.82 0.64 -19.77
N THR A 4 11.68 1.65 -19.64
CA THR A 4 11.74 2.53 -18.46
C THR A 4 10.46 3.34 -18.27
N LYS A 5 9.77 3.74 -19.35
CA LYS A 5 8.50 4.48 -19.26
C LYS A 5 7.37 3.56 -18.75
N ILE A 6 7.34 2.31 -19.20
CA ILE A 6 6.37 1.31 -18.73
C ILE A 6 6.56 1.02 -17.24
N SER A 7 7.80 0.73 -16.81
CA SER A 7 8.10 0.49 -15.39
C SER A 7 7.75 1.69 -14.51
N ARG A 8 8.06 2.92 -14.95
CA ARG A 8 7.67 4.15 -14.22
C ARG A 8 6.16 4.33 -14.14
N LEU A 9 5.43 4.05 -15.22
CA LEU A 9 3.97 4.11 -15.23
C LEU A 9 3.37 3.11 -14.25
N ILE A 10 3.88 1.87 -14.25
CA ILE A 10 3.43 0.81 -13.32
C ILE A 10 3.69 1.24 -11.87
N VAL A 11 4.88 1.78 -11.55
CA VAL A 11 5.19 2.26 -10.20
C VAL A 11 4.30 3.44 -9.81
N ALA A 12 4.05 4.37 -10.73
CA ALA A 12 3.17 5.52 -10.47
C ALA A 12 1.71 5.09 -10.22
N LEU A 13 1.20 4.16 -11.03
CA LEU A 13 -0.13 3.57 -10.84
C LEU A 13 -0.21 2.80 -9.51
N GLY A 14 0.81 2.00 -9.20
CA GLY A 14 0.92 1.30 -7.92
C GLY A 14 0.87 2.27 -6.75
N GLY A 15 1.64 3.36 -6.82
CA GLY A 15 1.64 4.39 -5.80
C GLY A 15 0.30 5.12 -5.66
N ALA A 16 -0.38 5.42 -6.76
CA ALA A 16 -1.71 6.02 -6.75
C ALA A 16 -2.75 5.10 -6.10
N LEU A 17 -2.71 3.79 -6.39
CA LEU A 17 -3.60 2.81 -5.77
C LEU A 17 -3.34 2.64 -4.27
N VAL A 18 -2.07 2.57 -3.86
CA VAL A 18 -1.72 2.55 -2.42
C VAL A 18 -2.22 3.82 -1.73
N GLY A 19 -1.94 4.99 -2.28
CA GLY A 19 -2.38 6.26 -1.70
C GLY A 19 -3.92 6.37 -1.62
N THR A 20 -4.63 5.91 -2.66
CA THR A 20 -6.10 5.90 -2.66
C THR A 20 -6.65 4.89 -1.66
N GLY A 21 -6.16 3.66 -1.66
CA GLY A 21 -6.59 2.61 -0.73
C GLY A 21 -6.31 2.95 0.72
N TYR A 22 -5.21 3.66 0.97
CA TYR A 22 -4.88 4.21 2.29
C TYR A 22 -5.93 5.20 2.81
N MET A 23 -6.45 6.07 1.93
CA MET A 23 -7.43 7.10 2.27
C MET A 23 -8.87 6.56 2.32
N LEU A 24 -9.07 5.27 2.07
CA LEU A 24 -10.38 4.62 2.14
C LEU A 24 -10.53 3.85 3.47
N PRO A 25 -11.78 3.55 3.88
CA PRO A 25 -12.03 2.66 5.00
C PRO A 25 -11.45 1.28 4.75
N TRP A 26 -10.95 0.64 5.81
CA TRP A 26 -10.41 -0.73 5.74
C TRP A 26 -11.32 -1.75 6.43
N GLY A 27 -12.15 -1.32 7.37
CA GLY A 27 -13.13 -2.16 8.05
C GLY A 27 -14.52 -1.53 8.08
N THR A 28 -15.54 -2.36 7.93
CA THR A 28 -16.96 -2.01 8.17
C THR A 28 -17.60 -3.06 9.06
N VAL A 29 -18.40 -2.66 10.05
CA VAL A 29 -19.10 -3.61 10.96
C VAL A 29 -19.96 -4.57 10.14
N ASP A 30 -19.98 -5.86 10.51
CA ASP A 30 -20.85 -6.86 9.90
C ASP A 30 -22.32 -6.45 10.04
N PRO A 31 -23.05 -6.18 8.94
CA PRO A 31 -24.47 -5.81 8.99
C PRO A 31 -25.37 -6.94 9.55
N ARG A 32 -24.84 -8.15 9.78
CA ARG A 32 -25.53 -9.24 10.47
C ARG A 32 -25.49 -9.11 12.00
N HIS A 33 -24.73 -8.16 12.54
CA HIS A 33 -24.75 -7.84 13.97
C HIS A 33 -26.01 -7.03 14.31
N GLU A 34 -26.77 -7.45 15.32
CA GLU A 34 -28.02 -6.78 15.69
C GLU A 34 -27.73 -5.38 16.27
N GLY A 35 -27.96 -4.32 15.48
CA GLY A 35 -27.87 -2.94 15.96
C GLY A 35 -27.70 -1.91 14.83
N PRO A 36 -28.26 -0.69 14.96
CA PRO A 36 -28.18 0.34 13.93
C PRO A 36 -26.92 1.20 14.09
N VAL A 37 -25.73 0.67 13.84
CA VAL A 37 -24.53 1.50 13.66
C VAL A 37 -23.57 0.84 12.67
N ILE A 38 -23.43 1.42 11.47
CA ILE A 38 -22.29 1.11 10.60
C ILE A 38 -21.10 1.93 11.14
N ASP A 39 -20.25 1.30 11.96
CA ASP A 39 -18.96 1.91 12.29
C ASP A 39 -18.01 1.69 11.10
N VAL A 40 -17.54 2.79 10.51
CA VAL A 40 -16.63 2.80 9.37
C VAL A 40 -15.25 3.11 9.91
N LYS A 41 -14.40 2.10 9.98
CA LYS A 41 -13.05 2.23 10.52
C LYS A 41 -12.04 2.41 9.39
N PHE A 42 -11.33 3.52 9.45
CA PHE A 42 -10.05 3.65 8.76
C PHE A 42 -9.01 2.86 9.56
N TRP A 43 -8.08 2.18 8.87
CA TRP A 43 -7.09 1.34 9.54
C TRP A 43 -6.28 2.10 10.60
N ARG A 44 -6.00 3.39 10.35
CA ARG A 44 -5.35 4.28 11.31
C ARG A 44 -6.18 4.41 12.57
N GLN A 45 -7.51 4.52 12.48
CA GLN A 45 -8.47 4.78 13.58
C GLN A 45 -8.82 3.55 14.43
N ASP A 46 -8.17 2.41 14.20
CA ASP A 46 -8.35 1.25 15.06
C ASP A 46 -7.66 1.49 16.42
N THR A 47 -8.27 1.00 17.49
CA THR A 47 -7.80 1.09 18.89
C THR A 47 -6.34 0.62 19.06
N GLY A 48 -5.88 -0.32 18.24
CA GLY A 48 -4.48 -0.77 18.21
C GLY A 48 -3.47 0.29 17.74
N PHE A 49 -3.93 1.38 17.12
CA PHE A 49 -3.13 2.49 16.58
C PHE A 49 -3.56 3.86 17.12
N GLU A 50 -4.52 3.89 18.06
CA GLU A 50 -5.21 5.09 18.52
C GLU A 50 -4.34 6.07 19.31
N SER A 51 -3.34 5.57 20.04
CA SER A 51 -2.33 6.40 20.70
C SER A 51 -1.22 6.89 19.76
N GLU A 52 -1.13 6.38 18.54
CA GLU A 52 0.04 6.51 17.66
C GLU A 52 -0.31 6.89 16.21
N TYR A 53 -1.47 7.49 15.96
CA TYR A 53 -1.95 7.81 14.60
C TYR A 53 -0.91 8.50 13.71
N LEU A 54 -0.16 9.47 14.24
CA LEU A 54 0.90 10.17 13.51
C LEU A 54 2.06 9.23 13.12
N LEU A 55 2.43 8.32 14.02
CA LEU A 55 3.50 7.36 13.76
C LEU A 55 3.02 6.28 12.77
N ALA A 56 1.78 5.82 12.89
CA ALA A 56 1.16 4.90 11.95
C ALA A 56 1.07 5.52 10.54
N ASP A 57 0.66 6.78 10.44
CA ASP A 57 0.61 7.53 9.19
C ASP A 57 2.03 7.68 8.58
N ALA A 58 3.01 8.07 9.39
CA ALA A 58 4.39 8.24 8.94
C ALA A 58 5.00 6.91 8.47
N LEU A 59 4.91 5.83 9.27
CA LEU A 59 5.47 4.53 8.94
C LEU A 59 4.83 3.91 7.70
N THR A 60 3.58 4.26 7.41
CA THR A 60 2.84 3.68 6.29
C THR A 60 2.96 4.50 5.02
N LEU A 61 3.03 5.82 5.06
CA LEU A 61 3.12 6.66 3.86
C LEU A 61 4.57 6.96 3.44
N LEU A 62 5.52 6.98 4.39
CA LEU A 62 6.92 7.28 4.09
C LEU A 62 7.55 6.31 3.07
N PRO A 63 7.35 4.98 3.14
CA PRO A 63 7.90 4.06 2.14
C PRO A 63 7.39 4.38 0.72
N LEU A 64 6.11 4.69 0.57
CA LEU A 64 5.51 5.09 -0.71
C LEU A 64 6.13 6.37 -1.24
N VAL A 65 6.22 7.41 -0.42
CA VAL A 65 6.79 8.71 -0.82
C VAL A 65 8.24 8.53 -1.26
N ILE A 66 9.05 7.80 -0.48
CA ILE A 66 10.45 7.53 -0.82
C ILE A 66 10.53 6.75 -2.14
N ALA A 67 9.75 5.69 -2.32
CA ALA A 67 9.76 4.87 -3.53
C ALA A 67 9.39 5.70 -4.78
N VAL A 68 8.33 6.50 -4.71
CA VAL A 68 7.88 7.34 -5.82
C VAL A 68 8.90 8.43 -6.15
N LEU A 69 9.45 9.12 -5.14
CA LEU A 69 10.47 10.16 -5.34
C LEU A 69 11.75 9.58 -5.95
N LEU A 70 12.24 8.45 -5.44
CA LEU A 70 13.42 7.77 -5.98
C LEU A 70 13.19 7.29 -7.41
N MET A 71 11.99 6.80 -7.73
CA MET A 71 11.65 6.38 -9.09
C MET A 71 11.49 7.56 -10.05
N ALA A 72 11.07 8.73 -9.56
CA ALA A 72 11.00 9.95 -10.36
C ALA A 72 12.39 10.53 -10.65
N THR A 73 13.28 10.53 -9.66
CA THR A 73 14.61 11.17 -9.73
C THR A 73 15.69 10.24 -10.29
N TYR A 74 15.72 8.98 -9.84
CA TYR A 74 16.77 8.00 -10.16
C TYR A 74 16.21 6.66 -10.67
N PRO A 75 15.43 6.64 -11.78
CA PRO A 75 14.70 5.44 -12.24
C PRO A 75 15.58 4.25 -12.65
N ARG A 76 16.88 4.47 -12.89
CA ARG A 76 17.84 3.44 -13.29
C ARG A 76 18.67 2.90 -12.12
N SER A 77 18.60 3.53 -10.94
CA SER A 77 19.39 3.12 -9.79
C SER A 77 18.93 1.77 -9.25
N ARG A 78 19.89 0.89 -8.94
CA ARG A 78 19.62 -0.39 -8.26
C ARG A 78 18.99 -0.15 -6.89
N LEU A 79 19.45 0.88 -6.17
CA LEU A 79 18.89 1.25 -4.87
C LEU A 79 17.42 1.66 -4.99
N THR A 80 17.07 2.50 -5.96
CA THR A 80 15.68 2.89 -6.23
C THR A 80 14.79 1.68 -6.44
N ARG A 81 15.24 0.69 -7.22
CA ARG A 81 14.48 -0.53 -7.48
C ARG A 81 14.34 -1.39 -6.24
N ALA A 82 15.42 -1.56 -5.47
CA ALA A 82 15.37 -2.30 -4.20
C ALA A 82 14.38 -1.65 -3.22
N VAL A 83 14.45 -0.33 -3.03
CA VAL A 83 13.54 0.41 -2.15
C VAL A 83 12.09 0.32 -2.64
N THR A 84 11.86 0.42 -3.95
CA THR A 84 10.52 0.26 -4.54
C THR A 84 9.98 -1.16 -4.35
N ALA A 85 10.82 -2.19 -4.51
CA ALA A 85 10.44 -3.58 -4.28
C ALA A 85 10.10 -3.84 -2.80
N LEU A 86 10.94 -3.37 -1.87
CA LEU A 86 10.69 -3.46 -0.43
C LEU A 86 9.40 -2.75 -0.03
N SER A 87 9.13 -1.58 -0.62
CA SER A 87 7.87 -0.86 -0.42
C SER A 87 6.69 -1.68 -0.94
N GLY A 88 6.83 -2.33 -2.10
CA GLY A 88 5.81 -3.25 -2.63
C GLY A 88 5.51 -4.41 -1.67
N VAL A 89 6.55 -5.07 -1.15
CA VAL A 89 6.40 -6.14 -0.15
C VAL A 89 5.71 -5.64 1.12
N PHE A 90 6.10 -4.46 1.61
CA PHE A 90 5.46 -3.82 2.75
C PHE A 90 3.96 -3.62 2.53
N TYR A 91 3.55 -3.05 1.39
CA TYR A 91 2.13 -2.80 1.09
C TYR A 91 1.32 -4.07 0.79
N ILE A 92 1.96 -5.19 0.41
CA ILE A 92 1.30 -6.49 0.34
C ILE A 92 1.09 -7.07 1.75
N GLY A 93 2.09 -6.97 2.61
CA GLY A 93 2.05 -7.51 3.97
C GLY A 93 1.14 -6.73 4.93
N LEU A 94 1.00 -5.43 4.71
CA LEU A 94 0.24 -4.54 5.60
C LEU A 94 -1.25 -4.95 5.71
N PRO A 95 -2.00 -5.20 4.62
CA PRO A 95 -3.32 -5.82 4.64
C PRO A 95 -3.42 -7.13 5.41
N ILE A 96 -2.43 -8.02 5.26
CA ILE A 96 -2.41 -9.32 5.96
C ILE A 96 -2.26 -9.08 7.47
N ARG A 97 -1.38 -8.16 7.85
CA ARG A 97 -1.18 -7.79 9.24
C ARG A 97 -2.45 -7.18 9.84
N TYR A 98 -3.10 -6.28 9.10
CA TYR A 98 -4.36 -5.66 9.52
C TYR A 98 -5.46 -6.70 9.71
N ALA A 99 -5.67 -7.60 8.74
CA ALA A 99 -6.68 -8.66 8.86
C ALA A 99 -6.44 -9.58 10.07
N ALA A 100 -5.18 -9.79 10.45
CA ALA A 100 -4.82 -10.57 11.63
C ALA A 100 -5.05 -9.84 12.97
N THR A 101 -5.15 -8.51 12.96
CA THR A 101 -5.35 -7.69 14.18
C THR A 101 -6.78 -7.20 14.36
N VAL A 102 -7.55 -7.16 13.27
CA VAL A 102 -8.91 -6.63 13.29
C VAL A 102 -9.87 -7.59 14.00
N PRO A 103 -10.79 -7.07 14.84
CA PRO A 103 -11.79 -7.90 15.50
C PRO A 103 -12.69 -8.67 14.52
N MET A 104 -13.09 -9.89 14.91
CA MET A 104 -13.87 -10.84 14.09
C MET A 104 -15.24 -10.32 13.61
N HIS A 105 -15.74 -9.20 14.15
CA HIS A 105 -17.04 -8.61 13.79
C HIS A 105 -16.95 -7.56 12.67
N TYR A 106 -15.76 -7.29 12.13
CA TYR A 106 -15.58 -6.41 10.98
C TYR A 106 -15.39 -7.19 9.68
N THR A 107 -15.95 -6.65 8.61
CA THR A 107 -15.72 -7.09 7.23
C THR A 107 -14.65 -6.21 6.58
N VAL A 108 -13.83 -6.82 5.71
CA VAL A 108 -12.74 -6.13 5.00
C VAL A 108 -13.32 -5.27 3.87
N ALA A 109 -13.04 -3.97 3.91
CA ALA A 109 -13.52 -3.02 2.91
C ALA A 109 -12.59 -2.95 1.68
N SER A 110 -13.09 -2.35 0.59
CA SER A 110 -12.39 -2.30 -0.71
C SER A 110 -11.04 -1.58 -0.67
N GLY A 111 -10.84 -0.64 0.26
CA GLY A 111 -9.58 0.10 0.44
C GLY A 111 -8.37 -0.81 0.66
N VAL A 112 -8.56 -1.93 1.39
CA VAL A 112 -7.52 -2.91 1.69
C VAL A 112 -6.98 -3.56 0.41
N TYR A 113 -7.86 -3.90 -0.53
CA TYR A 113 -7.47 -4.53 -1.79
C TYR A 113 -6.68 -3.58 -2.70
N LEU A 114 -7.03 -2.28 -2.70
CA LEU A 114 -6.31 -1.28 -3.49
C LEU A 114 -4.86 -1.14 -3.03
N VAL A 115 -4.61 -1.23 -1.72
CA VAL A 115 -3.25 -1.22 -1.16
C VAL A 115 -2.47 -2.46 -1.57
N SER A 116 -3.07 -3.66 -1.49
CA SER A 116 -2.44 -4.90 -1.98
C SER A 116 -2.10 -4.85 -3.46
N ILE A 117 -3.06 -4.43 -4.31
CA ILE A 117 -2.87 -4.32 -5.76
C ILE A 117 -1.77 -3.30 -6.06
N GLY A 118 -1.80 -2.15 -5.39
CA GLY A 118 -0.76 -1.13 -5.51
C GLY A 118 0.62 -1.65 -5.12
N GLY A 119 0.72 -2.40 -4.01
CA GLY A 119 1.96 -3.06 -3.58
C GLY A 119 2.51 -4.06 -4.61
N VAL A 120 1.63 -4.87 -5.21
CA VAL A 120 2.00 -5.78 -6.30
C VAL A 120 2.54 -5.02 -7.51
N LEU A 121 1.90 -3.91 -7.91
CA LEU A 121 2.38 -3.09 -9.01
C LEU A 121 3.74 -2.45 -8.70
N LEU A 122 3.96 -1.96 -7.48
CA LEU A 122 5.27 -1.44 -7.06
C LEU A 122 6.36 -2.51 -7.18
N LEU A 123 6.09 -3.72 -6.67
CA LEU A 123 7.01 -4.86 -6.73
C LEU A 123 7.31 -5.25 -8.18
N PHE A 124 6.27 -5.41 -9.00
CA PHE A 124 6.43 -5.79 -10.41
C PHE A 124 7.17 -4.71 -11.21
N GLY A 125 6.83 -3.44 -10.99
CA GLY A 125 7.49 -2.30 -11.62
C GLY A 125 8.99 -2.23 -11.30
N ALA A 126 9.37 -2.58 -10.06
CA ALA A 126 10.76 -2.66 -9.63
C ALA A 126 11.51 -3.85 -10.26
N VAL A 127 10.91 -5.05 -10.25
CA VAL A 127 11.51 -6.28 -10.79
C VAL A 127 11.66 -6.21 -12.32
N ALA A 128 10.64 -5.72 -13.03
CA ALA A 128 10.71 -5.50 -14.47
C ALA A 128 11.83 -4.50 -14.85
N GLY A 129 12.14 -3.57 -13.95
CA GLY A 129 13.29 -2.68 -14.08
C GLY A 129 14.62 -3.41 -13.93
N LEU A 130 14.76 -4.29 -12.92
CA LEU A 130 15.98 -5.05 -12.61
C LEU A 130 16.42 -5.97 -13.74
N VAL A 131 15.50 -6.81 -14.24
CA VAL A 131 15.77 -7.81 -15.29
C VAL A 131 16.35 -7.19 -16.57
N ARG A 132 16.09 -5.91 -16.83
CA ARG A 132 16.51 -5.21 -18.06
C ARG A 132 17.68 -4.24 -17.92
N SER A 133 18.27 -4.06 -16.72
CA SER A 133 19.58 -3.37 -16.65
C SER A 133 20.77 -4.31 -16.83
N GLU A 134 20.50 -5.61 -16.91
CA GLU A 134 21.52 -6.66 -17.13
C GLU A 134 21.52 -7.17 -18.59
N SER A 135 20.55 -6.74 -19.41
CA SER A 135 20.45 -6.98 -20.86
C SER A 135 20.89 -5.76 -21.65
#